data_AF-A0A653TBM8-F1
#
_entry.id   AF-A0A653TBM8-F1
#
_cell.length_a   1.000
_cell.length_b   1.000
_cell.length_c   1.000
_cell.angle_alpha   90.00
_cell.angle_beta   90.00
_cell.angle_gamma   90.00
#
_symmetry.space_group_name_H-M   'P 1'
#
loop_
_entity.id
_entity.type
_entity.pdbx_description
1 polymer ?
#
loop_
_entity_poly.entity_id
_entity_poly.type
_entity_poly.pdbx_seq_one_letter_code
_entity_poly.pdbx_strand_id
1 'polypeptide(L)'
;MSQQESLTCRRCGGSVRNADDGRNIFEHMHYVCFHYEFEHGDEDVDFDCGSPGCPSGMLPPIAPSPAAEAALDEVTDALRDPYSADAWHVDRRTPSSLALTRGSDSFLVVITDAPPDRDSGIGSVAGG
;
A
#
# COMPACT_ATOMS: atom_id res chain seq x y z
N MET A 1 25.40 23.80 10.69
CA MET A 1 24.40 22.97 11.38
C MET A 1 23.04 23.53 11.05
N SER A 2 22.36 22.96 10.05
CA SER A 2 21.02 23.43 9.65
C SER A 2 20.02 22.92 10.68
N GLN A 3 19.41 23.84 11.42
CA GLN A 3 18.32 23.50 12.33
C GLN A 3 17.12 23.14 11.46
N GLN A 4 16.74 21.86 11.46
CA GLN A 4 15.45 21.42 10.94
C GLN A 4 14.38 22.07 11.82
N GLU A 5 13.67 23.08 11.31
CA GLU A 5 12.48 23.60 11.98
C GLU A 5 11.45 22.47 12.07
N SER A 6 11.28 21.93 13.27
CA SER A 6 10.23 20.95 13.55
C SER A 6 8.89 21.68 13.48
N LEU A 7 8.13 21.47 12.41
CA LEU A 7 6.75 21.93 12.33
C LEU A 7 5.90 21.10 13.30
N THR A 8 4.89 21.71 13.92
CA THR A 8 4.01 21.00 14.87
C THR A 8 2.71 20.64 14.19
N CYS A 9 2.29 19.37 14.28
CA CYS A 9 1.06 18.88 13.69
C CYS A 9 -0.16 19.51 14.38
N ARG A 10 -1.05 20.12 13.59
CA ARG A 10 -2.27 20.76 14.12
C ARG A 10 -3.30 19.79 14.72
N ARG A 11 -3.30 18.51 14.33
CA ARG A 11 -4.24 17.50 14.87
C ARG A 11 -3.71 16.82 16.12
N CYS A 12 -2.48 16.31 16.08
CA CYS A 12 -1.92 15.48 17.17
C CYS A 12 -0.91 16.21 18.06
N GLY A 13 -0.47 17.42 17.70
CA GLY A 13 0.54 18.18 18.45
C GLY A 13 1.97 17.62 18.36
N GLY A 14 2.20 16.52 17.63
CA GLY A 14 3.51 15.94 17.43
C GLY A 14 4.34 16.70 16.38
N SER A 15 5.67 16.55 16.44
CA SER A 15 6.55 17.13 15.41
C SER A 15 6.29 16.46 14.06
N VAL A 16 6.07 17.26 13.03
CA VAL A 16 6.09 16.86 11.63
C VAL A 16 7.52 17.00 11.14
N ARG A 17 8.15 15.86 10.79
CA ARG A 17 9.46 15.86 10.15
C ARG A 17 9.23 16.02 8.65
N ASN A 18 9.69 17.11 8.07
CA ASN A 18 9.74 17.21 6.62
C ASN A 18 10.89 16.34 6.11
N ALA A 19 10.55 15.48 5.15
CA ALA A 19 11.49 14.98 4.16
C ALA A 19 12.11 16.18 3.43
N ASP A 20 13.39 16.04 3.08
CA ASP A 20 14.36 17.09 2.73
C ASP A 20 14.08 17.91 1.44
N ASP A 21 12.84 18.11 0.99
CA ASP A 21 12.58 18.68 -0.34
C ASP A 21 11.52 19.79 -0.44
N GLY A 22 11.22 20.49 0.65
CA GLY A 22 10.46 21.75 0.58
C GLY A 22 9.01 21.59 0.10
N ARG A 23 8.47 20.37 0.12
CA ARG A 23 7.05 20.12 -0.10
C ARG A 23 6.31 20.61 1.14
N ASN A 24 5.45 21.61 0.95
CA ASN A 24 4.48 22.04 1.94
C ASN A 24 3.72 20.81 2.46
N ILE A 25 4.03 20.37 3.67
CA ILE A 25 3.18 19.44 4.42
C ILE A 25 1.81 20.09 4.50
N PHE A 26 0.86 19.56 3.73
CA PHE A 26 -0.51 20.05 3.65
C PHE A 26 -1.03 20.41 5.05
N GLU A 27 -1.44 21.67 5.24
CA GLU A 27 -1.97 22.23 6.50
C GLU A 27 -1.09 22.09 7.77
N HIS A 28 0.23 21.90 7.64
CA HIS A 28 1.12 21.60 8.77
C HIS A 28 0.66 20.37 9.57
N MET A 29 0.28 19.30 8.88
CA MET A 29 -0.10 18.03 9.50
C MET A 29 0.71 16.86 8.94
N HIS A 30 0.79 15.75 9.68
CA HIS A 30 1.21 14.47 9.10
C HIS A 30 0.16 14.06 8.06
N TYR A 31 0.59 13.36 7.00
CA TYR A 31 -0.33 12.82 5.98
C TYR A 31 -1.51 12.07 6.61
N VAL A 32 -1.23 11.15 7.55
CA VAL A 32 -2.26 10.36 8.26
C VAL A 32 -3.23 11.26 9.04
N CYS A 33 -2.71 12.30 9.70
CA CYS A 33 -3.54 13.24 10.45
C CYS A 33 -4.43 14.08 9.53
N PHE A 34 -3.90 14.51 8.39
CA PHE A 34 -4.65 15.24 7.39
C PHE A 34 -5.76 14.38 6.81
N HIS A 35 -5.45 13.14 6.44
CA HIS A 35 -6.41 12.21 5.87
C HIS A 35 -7.62 12.02 6.78
N TYR A 36 -7.40 11.71 8.06
CA TYR A 36 -8.48 11.54 9.02
C TYR A 36 -9.23 12.83 9.41
N GLU A 37 -8.66 14.00 9.16
CA GLU A 37 -9.31 15.28 9.48
C GLU A 37 -10.18 15.77 8.33
N PHE A 38 -9.73 15.57 7.08
CA PHE A 38 -10.31 16.26 5.93
C PHE A 38 -10.78 15.33 4.81
N GLU A 39 -10.20 14.14 4.67
CA GLU A 39 -10.49 13.24 3.54
C GLU A 39 -11.37 12.05 3.94
N HIS A 40 -11.33 11.64 5.22
CA HIS A 40 -12.03 10.46 5.71
C HIS A 40 -13.55 10.65 5.88
N GLY A 41 -14.01 11.91 5.95
CA GLY A 41 -15.42 12.25 6.11
C GLY A 41 -15.97 11.81 7.47
N ASP A 42 -17.20 11.29 7.46
CA ASP A 42 -17.91 10.80 8.65
C ASP A 42 -17.68 9.30 8.90
N GLU A 43 -16.79 8.65 8.15
CA GLU A 43 -16.49 7.23 8.29
C GLU A 43 -15.70 6.95 9.57
N ASP A 44 -15.95 5.76 10.12
CA ASP A 44 -15.11 5.08 11.11
C ASP A 44 -13.61 5.25 10.85
N VAL A 45 -12.80 5.87 11.73
CA VAL A 45 -11.34 5.90 11.55
C VAL A 45 -10.72 4.50 11.50
N ASP A 46 -11.39 3.48 12.01
CA ASP A 46 -10.97 2.08 11.93
C ASP A 46 -11.45 1.39 10.62
N PHE A 47 -12.24 2.08 9.79
CA PHE A 47 -12.79 1.57 8.53
C PHE A 47 -12.12 2.20 7.30
N ASP A 48 -12.09 1.46 6.20
CA ASP A 48 -11.57 1.97 4.93
C ASP A 48 -12.60 2.88 4.25
N CYS A 49 -12.28 4.16 4.05
CA CYS A 49 -13.17 5.09 3.34
C CYS A 49 -13.15 4.92 1.81
N GLY A 50 -12.37 3.97 1.28
CA GLY A 50 -12.23 3.69 -0.14
C GLY A 50 -11.40 4.73 -0.91
N SER A 51 -10.88 5.76 -0.23
CA SER A 51 -10.00 6.74 -0.84
C SER A 51 -8.59 6.17 -1.03
N PRO A 52 -7.97 6.41 -2.19
CA PRO A 52 -6.65 5.92 -2.41
C PRO A 52 -5.62 6.42 -1.37
N GLY A 53 -5.08 5.50 -0.58
CA GLY A 53 -4.01 5.73 0.37
C GLY A 53 -4.53 5.80 1.80
N CYS A 54 -5.83 5.51 2.01
CA CYS A 54 -6.44 5.46 3.33
C CYS A 54 -5.55 4.65 4.30
N PRO A 55 -5.05 5.26 5.39
CA PRO A 55 -4.22 4.56 6.35
C PRO A 55 -4.96 3.44 7.09
N SER A 56 -6.29 3.47 7.10
CA SER A 56 -7.17 2.42 7.65
C SER A 56 -7.49 1.31 6.64
N GLY A 57 -7.18 1.54 5.35
CA GLY A 57 -7.17 0.48 4.36
C GLY A 57 -5.96 -0.44 4.56
N MET A 58 -6.12 -1.74 4.31
CA MET A 58 -4.95 -2.60 4.07
C MET A 58 -4.22 -2.09 2.81
N LEU A 59 -2.99 -1.61 2.97
CA LEU A 59 -2.05 -1.20 1.92
C LEU A 59 -2.21 -1.96 0.56
N PRO A 60 -2.13 -1.29 -0.61
CA PRO A 60 -2.63 0.02 -1.00
C PRO A 60 -3.80 -0.09 -2.03
N PRO A 61 -4.56 1.01 -2.23
CA PRO A 61 -5.80 1.13 -3.04
C PRO A 61 -5.61 1.15 -4.56
N ILE A 62 -4.41 0.84 -5.05
CA ILE A 62 -4.13 0.97 -6.48
C ILE A 62 -4.62 -0.32 -7.09
N ALA A 63 -5.59 -0.22 -7.99
CA ALA A 63 -5.99 -1.37 -8.79
C ALA A 63 -4.70 -2.00 -9.36
N PRO A 64 -4.45 -3.30 -9.08
CA PRO A 64 -3.20 -3.92 -9.49
C PRO A 64 -3.03 -3.77 -10.99
N SER A 65 -1.79 -3.56 -11.43
CA SER A 65 -1.51 -3.60 -12.86
C SER A 65 -1.95 -4.94 -13.45
N PRO A 66 -2.27 -5.01 -14.76
CA PRO A 66 -2.60 -6.28 -15.41
C PRO A 66 -1.52 -7.36 -15.22
N ALA A 67 -0.26 -6.96 -15.06
CA ALA A 67 0.84 -7.87 -14.78
C ALA A 67 0.76 -8.44 -13.34
N ALA A 68 0.41 -7.62 -12.36
CA ALA A 68 0.18 -8.08 -10.99
C ALA A 68 -1.07 -8.98 -10.89
N GLU A 69 -2.15 -8.65 -11.61
CA GLU A 69 -3.33 -9.53 -11.67
C GLU A 69 -3.00 -10.89 -12.27
N ALA A 70 -2.26 -10.92 -13.39
CA ALA A 70 -1.82 -12.15 -14.05
C ALA A 70 -0.92 -12.99 -13.13
N ALA A 71 0.00 -12.36 -12.39
CA ALA A 71 0.82 -13.06 -11.41
C ALA A 71 -0.03 -13.71 -10.29
N LEU A 72 -1.13 -13.06 -9.87
CA LEU A 72 -2.05 -13.63 -8.89
C LEU A 72 -2.82 -14.84 -9.46
N ASP A 73 -3.15 -14.82 -10.75
CA ASP A 73 -3.75 -15.96 -11.46
C ASP A 73 -2.77 -17.13 -11.55
N GLU A 74 -1.51 -16.87 -11.90
CA GLU A 74 -0.44 -17.90 -11.91
C GLU A 74 -0.26 -18.55 -10.54
N VAL A 75 -0.25 -17.75 -9.46
CA VAL A 75 -0.19 -18.26 -8.08
C VAL A 75 -1.42 -19.10 -7.75
N THR A 76 -2.61 -18.66 -8.18
CA THR A 76 -3.86 -19.40 -7.97
C THR A 76 -3.80 -20.78 -8.62
N ASP A 77 -3.34 -20.85 -9.88
CA ASP A 77 -3.23 -22.10 -10.62
C ASP A 77 -2.16 -23.02 -10.03
N ALA A 78 -1.02 -22.46 -9.60
CA ALA A 78 0.05 -23.24 -8.97
C ALA A 78 -0.35 -23.86 -7.62
N LEU A 79 -1.25 -23.20 -6.88
CA LEU A 79 -1.72 -23.68 -5.57
C LEU A 79 -2.90 -24.66 -5.66
N ARG A 80 -3.59 -24.71 -6.80
CA ARG A 80 -4.71 -25.63 -7.02
C ARG A 80 -4.18 -27.01 -7.39
N ASP A 81 -4.49 -28.00 -6.55
CA ASP A 81 -4.36 -29.41 -6.91
C ASP A 81 -5.71 -30.11 -6.68
N PRO A 82 -6.50 -30.34 -7.76
CA PRO A 82 -7.83 -30.95 -7.62
C PRO A 82 -7.78 -32.43 -7.21
N TYR A 83 -6.60 -33.06 -7.20
CA TYR A 83 -6.43 -34.47 -6.87
C TYR A 83 -5.89 -34.68 -5.45
N SER A 84 -5.51 -33.61 -4.75
CA SER A 84 -5.03 -33.67 -3.37
C SER A 84 -6.09 -33.14 -2.42
N ALA A 85 -6.49 -33.98 -1.45
CA ALA A 85 -7.39 -33.58 -0.37
C ALA A 85 -6.76 -32.58 0.61
N ASP A 86 -5.42 -32.46 0.59
CA ASP A 86 -4.63 -31.51 1.38
C ASP A 86 -4.18 -30.29 0.56
N ALA A 87 -4.76 -30.08 -0.62
CA ALA A 87 -4.48 -28.91 -1.43
C ALA A 87 -4.97 -27.61 -0.75
N TRP A 88 -4.38 -26.49 -1.16
CA TRP A 88 -4.90 -25.18 -0.77
C TRP A 88 -6.21 -24.90 -1.48
N HIS A 89 -7.24 -24.56 -0.71
CA HIS A 89 -8.43 -23.92 -1.25
C HIS A 89 -8.14 -22.44 -1.43
N VAL A 90 -8.19 -21.99 -2.69
CA VAL A 90 -7.90 -20.63 -3.11
C VAL A 90 -9.18 -19.93 -3.53
N ASP A 91 -9.55 -18.85 -2.83
CA ASP A 91 -10.70 -18.00 -3.16
C ASP A 91 -10.25 -16.58 -3.49
N ARG A 92 -10.63 -16.08 -4.68
CA ARG A 92 -10.32 -14.72 -5.13
C ARG A 92 -11.32 -13.77 -4.49
N ARG A 93 -10.86 -12.95 -3.54
CA ARG A 93 -11.73 -11.99 -2.83
C ARG A 93 -11.88 -10.69 -3.59
N THR A 94 -10.77 -10.19 -4.13
CA THR A 94 -10.70 -8.96 -4.93
C THR A 94 -9.70 -9.16 -6.07
N PRO A 95 -9.59 -8.22 -7.03
CA PRO A 95 -8.54 -8.29 -8.05
C PRO A 95 -7.11 -8.37 -7.47
N SER A 96 -6.87 -7.84 -6.27
CA SER A 96 -5.56 -7.80 -5.61
C SER A 96 -5.37 -8.81 -4.47
N SER A 97 -6.35 -9.68 -4.16
CA SER A 97 -6.23 -10.55 -3.00
C SER A 97 -6.82 -11.95 -3.13
N LEU A 98 -6.13 -12.91 -2.49
CA LEU A 98 -6.53 -14.30 -2.36
C LEU A 98 -6.69 -14.67 -0.88
N ALA A 99 -7.78 -15.36 -0.56
CA ALA A 99 -7.89 -16.12 0.68
C ALA A 99 -7.43 -17.56 0.42
N LEU A 100 -6.45 -18.02 1.19
CA LEU A 100 -5.90 -19.38 1.14
C LEU A 100 -6.30 -20.13 2.40
N THR A 101 -6.89 -21.32 2.25
CA THR A 101 -7.26 -22.17 3.38
C THR A 101 -6.80 -23.61 3.17
N ARG A 102 -6.28 -24.24 4.23
CA ARG A 102 -5.88 -25.67 4.24
C ARG A 102 -5.96 -26.20 5.66
N GLY A 103 -6.83 -27.18 5.90
CA GLY A 103 -7.10 -27.66 7.26
C GLY A 103 -7.56 -26.52 8.17
N SER A 104 -6.81 -26.25 9.24
CA SER A 104 -7.03 -25.12 10.15
C SER A 104 -6.29 -23.83 9.79
N ASP A 105 -5.38 -23.89 8.81
CA ASP A 105 -4.56 -22.74 8.43
C ASP A 105 -5.32 -21.84 7.47
N SER A 106 -5.19 -20.53 7.66
CA SER A 106 -5.80 -19.51 6.81
C SER A 106 -4.86 -18.33 6.63
N PHE A 107 -4.63 -17.94 5.38
CA PHE A 107 -3.77 -16.81 5.02
C PHE A 107 -4.49 -15.90 4.03
N LEU A 108 -4.29 -14.59 4.19
CA LEU A 108 -4.65 -13.59 3.18
C LEU A 108 -3.38 -13.19 2.44
N VAL A 109 -3.40 -13.35 1.11
CA VAL A 109 -2.34 -12.87 0.22
C VAL A 109 -2.85 -11.63 -0.48
N VAL A 110 -2.08 -10.55 -0.41
CA VAL A 110 -2.36 -9.29 -1.11
C VAL A 110 -1.18 -9.01 -2.04
N ILE A 111 -1.47 -8.69 -3.30
CA ILE A 111 -0.47 -8.24 -4.26
C ILE A 111 -0.62 -6.75 -4.52
N THR A 112 0.51 -6.08 -4.65
CA THR A 112 0.61 -4.67 -5.04
C THR A 112 1.79 -4.50 -5.98
N ASP A 113 1.68 -3.56 -6.91
CA ASP A 113 2.83 -3.13 -7.69
C ASP A 113 3.88 -2.52 -6.77
N ALA A 114 5.14 -2.93 -6.95
CA ALA A 114 6.26 -2.28 -6.31
C ALA A 114 6.49 -0.92 -7.00
N PRO A 115 6.81 0.15 -6.23
CA PRO A 115 7.23 1.40 -6.85
C PRO A 115 8.47 1.17 -7.73
N PRO A 116 8.63 1.92 -8.83
CA PRO A 116 9.79 1.79 -9.69
C PRO A 116 11.08 1.98 -8.88
N ASP A 117 12.04 1.08 -9.11
CA ASP A 117 13.32 1.10 -8.40
C ASP A 117 14.06 2.41 -8.69
N ARG A 118 14.43 3.13 -7.63
CA ARG A 118 15.02 4.48 -7.75
C ARG A 118 16.47 4.45 -8.25
N ASP A 119 17.08 3.27 -8.33
CA ASP A 119 18.48 3.07 -8.71
C ASP A 119 18.72 2.68 -10.18
N SER A 120 17.69 2.63 -11.03
CA SER A 120 17.89 2.38 -12.48
C SER A 120 18.47 3.58 -13.26
N GLY A 121 18.85 4.66 -12.56
CA GLY A 121 19.40 5.88 -13.13
C GLY A 121 20.91 6.03 -12.91
N ILE A 122 21.74 5.17 -13.54
CA ILE A 122 23.16 5.47 -13.73
C ILE A 122 23.57 5.26 -15.19
N GLY A 123 23.50 6.36 -15.95
CA GLY A 123 24.54 6.78 -16.89
C GLY A 123 24.78 5.97 -18.17
N SER A 124 24.24 6.47 -19.28
CA SER A 124 25.03 6.52 -20.52
C SER A 124 24.85 7.89 -21.17
N VAL A 125 25.67 8.84 -20.73
CA VAL A 125 26.03 10.01 -21.52
C VAL A 125 27.22 9.60 -22.39
N ALA A 126 26.95 9.09 -23.59
CA ALA A 126 27.95 9.06 -24.64
C ALA A 126 27.94 10.42 -25.34
N GLY A 127 28.81 11.33 -24.87
CA GLY A 127 29.30 12.44 -25.66
C GLY A 127 30.55 12.01 -26.43
N GLY A 128 30.70 12.50 -27.66
CA GLY A 128 31.90 12.34 -28.50
C GLY A 128 31.58 11.99 -29.93
#